data_AF-A0A5D4SUJ2-F1
#
_entry.id   AF-A0A5D4SUJ2-F1
#
_cell.length_a   1.000
_cell.length_b   1.000
_cell.length_c   1.000
_cell.angle_alpha   90.00
_cell.angle_beta   90.00
_cell.angle_gamma   90.00
#
_symmetry.space_group_name_H-M   'P 1'
#
loop_
_entity.id
_entity.type
_entity.pdbx_description
1 polymer ?
#
loop_
_entity_poly.entity_id
_entity_poly.type
_entity_poly.pdbx_seq_one_letter_code
_entity_poly.pdbx_strand_id
1 'polypeptide(L)'
;MINVQINEQEVRQLYFQKLEEKMMEIDAELIFWDSKELMRRTCLSWNNIQEKFFYDPRFPKHKVGQKWMFPAKQTRDFLLTWLSEQPTN
;
A
#
# COMPACT_ATOMS: atom_id res chain seq x y z
N MET A 1 -33.79 13.32 27.45
CA MET A 1 -32.40 13.14 27.01
C MET A 1 -32.20 11.66 26.71
N ILE A 2 -31.93 11.29 25.45
CA ILE A 2 -31.69 9.90 25.06
C ILE A 2 -30.21 9.61 25.36
N ASN A 3 -29.96 8.76 26.34
CA ASN A 3 -28.62 8.39 26.77
C ASN A 3 -28.09 7.29 25.84
N VAL A 4 -27.35 7.67 24.80
CA VAL A 4 -26.74 6.72 23.86
C VAL A 4 -25.52 6.11 24.55
N GLN A 5 -25.71 5.00 25.27
CA GLN A 5 -24.60 4.15 25.69
C GLN A 5 -24.12 3.38 24.47
N ILE A 6 -23.12 3.94 23.79
CA ILE A 6 -22.44 3.26 22.69
C ILE A 6 -21.74 2.05 23.29
N ASN A 7 -22.25 0.86 22.97
CA ASN A 7 -21.61 -0.39 23.36
C ASN A 7 -20.33 -0.56 22.54
N GLU A 8 -19.19 -0.18 23.12
CA GLU A 8 -17.89 -0.15 22.44
C GLU A 8 -17.51 -1.50 21.80
N GLN A 9 -18.06 -2.61 22.31
CA GLN A 9 -17.85 -3.95 21.75
C GLN A 9 -18.56 -4.14 20.39
N GLU A 10 -19.80 -3.67 20.27
CA GLU A 10 -20.56 -3.75 19.00
C GLU A 10 -19.94 -2.87 17.93
N VAL A 11 -19.42 -1.69 18.30
CA VAL A 11 -18.71 -0.81 17.38
C VAL A 11 -17.45 -1.48 16.86
N ARG A 12 -16.66 -2.15 17.72
CA ARG A 12 -15.46 -2.88 17.28
C ARG A 12 -15.78 -4.01 16.32
N GLN A 13 -16.82 -4.79 16.58
CA GLN A 13 -17.23 -5.88 15.68
C GLN A 13 -17.68 -5.35 14.32
N LEU A 14 -18.45 -4.26 14.29
CA LEU A 14 -18.86 -3.61 13.04
C LEU A 14 -17.65 -3.06 12.25
N TYR A 15 -16.62 -2.58 12.94
CA TYR A 15 -15.35 -2.16 12.33
C TYR A 15 -14.60 -3.33 11.68
N PHE A 16 -14.47 -4.46 12.38
CA PHE A 16 -13.81 -5.65 11.84
C PHE A 16 -14.56 -6.23 10.65
N GLN A 17 -15.89 -6.24 10.70
CA GLN A 17 -16.72 -6.76 9.62
C GLN A 17 -16.62 -5.88 8.35
N LYS A 18 -16.63 -4.55 8.50
CA LYS A 18 -16.38 -3.64 7.36
C LYS A 18 -14.95 -3.73 6.82
N LEU A 19 -13.97 -4.03 7.67
CA LEU A 19 -12.59 -4.28 7.24
C LEU A 19 -12.49 -5.56 6.41
N GLU A 20 -13.12 -6.66 6.86
CA GLU A 20 -13.15 -7.93 6.11
C GLU A 20 -13.89 -7.80 4.78
N GLU A 21 -15.03 -7.11 4.73
CA GLU A 21 -15.77 -6.84 3.49
C GLU A 21 -14.93 -6.01 2.50
N LYS A 22 -14.23 -4.98 2.98
CA LYS A 22 -13.29 -4.20 2.16
C LYS A 22 -12.10 -5.03 1.68
N MET A 23 -11.67 -6.04 2.44
CA MET A 23 -10.59 -6.94 2.05
C MET A 23 -11.00 -7.93 0.95
N MET A 24 -12.27 -8.35 0.91
CA MET A 24 -12.79 -9.27 -0.10
C MET A 24 -12.98 -8.63 -1.49
N GLU A 25 -13.23 -7.32 -1.59
CA GLU A 25 -13.30 -6.62 -2.88
C GLU A 25 -11.91 -6.42 -3.56
N ILE A 26 -10.81 -6.70 -2.84
CA ILE A 26 -9.43 -6.43 -3.27
C ILE A 26 -8.80 -7.62 -4.04
N ASP A 27 -9.53 -8.68 -4.38
CA ASP A 27 -8.92 -9.86 -5.01
C ASP A 27 -8.64 -9.72 -6.53
N ALA A 28 -8.76 -8.50 -7.08
CA ALA A 28 -8.27 -8.14 -8.42
C ALA A 28 -6.88 -7.49 -8.39
N GLU A 29 -6.10 -7.71 -7.34
CA GLU A 29 -4.78 -7.11 -7.19
C GLU A 29 -3.72 -7.85 -8.01
N LEU A 30 -3.01 -7.11 -8.86
CA LEU A 30 -1.87 -7.67 -9.60
C LEU A 30 -0.86 -8.28 -8.63
N ILE A 31 -0.40 -9.50 -8.93
CA ILE A 31 0.66 -10.17 -8.15
C ILE A 31 1.97 -9.38 -8.24
N PHE A 32 2.24 -8.77 -9.39
CA PHE A 32 3.42 -7.96 -9.66
C PHE A 32 3.06 -6.66 -10.36
N TRP A 33 3.82 -5.61 -10.09
CA TRP A 33 3.81 -4.37 -10.84
C TRP A 33 5.01 -4.31 -11.78
N ASP A 34 4.81 -3.71 -12.95
CA ASP A 34 5.91 -3.21 -13.77
C ASP A 34 6.19 -1.73 -13.41
N SER A 35 7.19 -1.12 -14.04
CA SER A 35 7.51 0.30 -13.81
C SER A 35 6.35 1.24 -14.11
N LYS A 36 5.48 0.92 -15.08
CA LYS A 36 4.33 1.77 -15.45
C LYS A 36 3.26 1.73 -14.37
N GLU A 37 2.94 0.53 -13.88
CA GLU A 37 1.99 0.37 -12.79
C GLU A 37 2.53 0.96 -11.49
N LEU A 38 3.83 0.82 -11.20
CA LEU A 38 4.45 1.47 -10.04
C LEU A 38 4.32 3.00 -10.09
N MET A 39 4.61 3.62 -11.24
CA MET A 39 4.40 5.06 -11.44
C MET A 39 2.92 5.45 -11.25
N ARG A 40 1.99 4.66 -11.83
CA ARG A 40 0.55 4.90 -11.70
C ARG A 40 0.06 4.81 -10.25
N ARG A 41 0.55 3.83 -9.48
CA ARG A 41 0.16 3.58 -8.08
C ARG A 41 0.73 4.59 -7.11
N THR A 42 1.94 5.08 -7.38
CA THR A 42 2.64 6.05 -6.52
C THR A 42 2.37 7.51 -6.91
N CYS A 43 1.79 7.74 -8.09
CA CYS A 43 1.64 9.07 -8.70
C CYS A 43 2.98 9.81 -8.91
N LEU A 44 4.09 9.07 -8.96
CA LEU A 44 5.44 9.61 -9.14
C LEU A 44 5.94 9.34 -10.56
N SER A 45 6.75 10.27 -11.08
CA SER A 45 7.54 10.02 -12.29
C SER A 45 8.63 8.98 -11.99
N TRP A 46 9.13 8.32 -13.04
CA TRP A 46 10.24 7.37 -12.90
C TRP A 46 11.47 7.99 -12.25
N ASN A 47 11.82 9.23 -12.63
CA ASN A 47 12.95 9.95 -12.05
C ASN A 47 12.76 10.17 -10.54
N ASN A 48 11.57 10.59 -10.12
CA ASN A 48 11.28 10.77 -8.69
C ASN A 48 11.37 9.44 -7.94
N ILE A 49 10.88 8.34 -8.52
CA ILE A 49 11.02 7.00 -7.91
C ILE A 49 12.50 6.64 -7.74
N GLN A 50 13.32 6.88 -8.77
CA GLN A 50 14.75 6.63 -8.73
C GLN A 50 15.46 7.42 -7.64
N GLU A 51 15.16 8.72 -7.53
CA GLU A 51 15.74 9.61 -6.54
C GLU A 51 15.29 9.31 -5.10
N LYS A 52 14.02 8.90 -4.93
CA LYS A 52 13.41 8.80 -3.60
C LYS A 52 13.64 7.46 -2.90
N PHE A 53 13.39 6.34 -3.58
CA PHE A 53 13.40 5.04 -2.90
C PHE A 53 13.85 3.86 -3.76
N PHE A 54 14.02 4.02 -5.08
CA PHE A 54 14.36 2.89 -5.94
C PHE A 54 15.67 2.21 -5.55
N TYR A 55 16.66 2.99 -5.11
CA TYR A 55 17.96 2.48 -4.68
C TYR A 55 18.01 2.10 -3.19
N ASP A 56 16.89 2.22 -2.46
CA ASP A 56 16.81 1.71 -1.09
C ASP A 56 17.01 0.18 -1.14
N PRO A 57 17.94 -0.39 -0.34
CA PRO A 57 18.17 -1.83 -0.29
C PRO A 57 16.93 -2.61 0.19
N ARG A 58 16.02 -1.98 0.93
CA ARG A 58 14.76 -2.57 1.40
C ARG A 58 13.68 -2.63 0.31
N PHE A 59 13.85 -1.89 -0.80
CA PHE A 59 12.85 -1.81 -1.86
C PHE A 59 12.78 -3.12 -2.68
N PRO A 60 11.64 -3.84 -2.69
CA PRO A 60 11.54 -5.14 -3.34
C PRO A 60 11.44 -4.99 -4.87
N LYS A 61 12.59 -5.13 -5.54
CA LYS A 61 12.74 -5.02 -7.01
C LYS A 61 13.47 -6.22 -7.59
N HIS A 62 12.95 -6.77 -8.68
CA HIS A 62 13.58 -7.86 -9.42
C HIS A 62 13.68 -7.51 -10.90
N LYS A 63 14.86 -7.72 -11.50
CA LYS A 63 15.04 -7.57 -12.94
C LYS A 63 14.80 -8.92 -13.62
N VAL A 64 13.76 -9.01 -14.44
CA VAL A 64 13.41 -10.20 -15.23
C VAL A 64 13.60 -9.86 -16.71
N GLY A 65 14.70 -10.33 -17.28
CA GLY A 65 15.14 -9.92 -18.61
C GLY A 65 15.41 -8.42 -18.67
N GLN A 66 14.65 -7.70 -19.49
CA GLN A 66 14.77 -6.24 -19.65
C GLN A 66 13.77 -5.44 -18.79
N LYS A 67 12.89 -6.11 -18.03
CA LYS A 67 11.84 -5.46 -17.25
C LYS A 67 12.12 -5.52 -15.76
N TRP A 68 11.73 -4.46 -15.06
CA TRP A 68 11.62 -4.47 -13.60
C TRP A 68 10.25 -4.97 -13.20
N MET A 69 10.25 -5.89 -12.23
CA MET A 69 9.05 -6.47 -11.62
C MET A 69 9.10 -6.24 -10.12
N PHE A 70 7.97 -5.82 -9.55
CA PHE A 70 7.85 -5.47 -8.14
C PHE A 70 6.72 -6.32 -7.52
N PRO A 71 7.01 -7.19 -6.53
CA PRO A 71 5.97 -7.98 -5.86
C PRO A 71 4.99 -7.07 -5.13
N ALA A 72 3.76 -7.00 -5.63
CA ALA A 72 2.86 -5.90 -5.33
C ALA A 72 2.56 -5.75 -3.82
N LYS A 73 2.39 -6.88 -3.12
CA LYS A 73 2.19 -6.90 -1.65
C LYS A 73 3.38 -6.29 -0.91
N GLN A 74 4.58 -6.78 -1.19
CA GLN A 74 5.81 -6.32 -0.52
C GLN A 74 6.11 -4.86 -0.87
N THR A 75 5.86 -4.47 -2.12
CA THR A 75 6.05 -3.09 -2.57
C THR A 75 5.11 -2.13 -1.84
N ARG A 76 3.84 -2.50 -1.61
CA ARG A 76 2.92 -1.69 -0.81
C ARG A 76 3.40 -1.52 0.61
N ASP A 77 3.75 -2.63 1.26
CA ASP A 77 4.20 -2.61 2.66
C ASP A 77 5.42 -1.68 2.80
N PHE A 78 6.40 -1.81 1.89
CA PHE A 78 7.55 -0.90 1.83
C PHE A 78 7.13 0.56 1.63
N LEU A 79 6.23 0.85 0.67
CA LEU A 79 5.84 2.23 0.35
C LEU A 79 5.11 2.91 1.51
N LEU A 80 4.31 2.16 2.27
CA LEU A 80 3.64 2.68 3.48
C LEU A 80 4.66 3.03 4.56
N THR A 81 5.64 2.14 4.81
CA THR A 81 6.74 2.43 5.74
C THR A 81 7.55 3.64 5.28
N TRP A 82 8.00 3.65 4.03
CA TRP A 82 8.76 4.74 3.43
C TRP A 82 8.01 6.08 3.53
N LEU A 83 6.70 6.10 3.30
CA LEU A 83 5.88 7.31 3.41
C LEU A 83 5.82 7.83 4.86
N SER A 84 5.69 6.93 5.85
CA SER A 84 5.68 7.31 7.27
C SER A 84 7.03 7.83 7.78
N GLU A 85 8.13 7.50 7.11
CA GLU A 85 9.48 7.99 7.42
C GLU A 85 9.72 9.41 6.85
N GLN A 86 8.83 9.93 6.00
CA GLN A 86 8.98 11.27 5.44
C GLN A 86 8.66 12.36 6.47
N PRO A 87 9.35 13.52 6.41
CA PRO A 87 9.10 14.61 7.35
C PRO A 87 7.66 15.15 7.19
N THR A 88 6.91 15.16 8.29
CA THR A 88 5.62 15.84 8.40
C THR A 88 5.90 17.28 8.81
N ASN A 89 5.70 18.23 7.89
CA ASN A 89 5.71 19.67 8.20
C ASN A 89 4.44 20.08 8.94
#